data_AF-A0A6S6U3B1-F1
#
_entry.id   AF-A0A6S6U3B1-F1
#
_cell.length_a   1.000
_cell.length_b   1.000
_cell.length_c   1.000
_cell.angle_alpha   90.00
_cell.angle_beta   90.00
_cell.angle_gamma   90.00
#
_symmetry.space_group_name_H-M   'P 1'
#
loop_
_entity.id
_entity.type
_entity.pdbx_description
1 polymer ?
#
loop_
_entity_poly.entity_id
_entity_poly.type
_entity_poly.pdbx_seq_one_letter_code
_entity_poly.pdbx_strand_id
1 'polypeptide(L)'
;MRTNKLTAEEESYPFKVITYSDEVSFKYKLPDEEEERSIEHDITIVWEDTLEKFIEEHGEDKPYRLDTFKREREYNNLIEQTEELMDDLIDEVQEEIAGKMKFGFDFSGQLHNDD
;
A
#
# COMPACT_ATOMS: atom_id res chain seq x y z
N MET A 1 16.40 -18.57 1.83
CA MET A 1 16.49 -18.06 3.22
C MET A 1 17.50 -16.93 3.25
N ARG A 2 17.05 -15.66 3.18
CA ARG A 2 17.93 -14.50 3.39
C ARG A 2 17.92 -14.24 4.88
N THR A 3 19.06 -14.47 5.52
CA THR A 3 19.24 -14.29 6.96
C THR A 3 19.26 -12.81 7.30
N ASN A 4 18.40 -12.38 8.21
CA ASN A 4 18.46 -11.08 8.91
C ASN A 4 19.72 -11.00 9.78
N LYS A 5 20.90 -10.92 9.15
CA LYS A 5 22.15 -10.60 9.83
C LYS A 5 22.36 -9.10 9.71
N LEU A 6 22.00 -8.35 10.76
CA LEU A 6 22.51 -7.00 10.96
C LEU A 6 24.05 -7.08 10.92
N THR A 7 24.65 -6.53 9.88
CA THR A 7 26.10 -6.38 9.79
C THR A 7 26.50 -5.09 10.48
N ALA A 8 27.57 -5.14 11.28
CA ALA A 8 28.12 -4.04 12.08
C ALA A 8 28.50 -2.74 11.31
N GLU A 9 28.19 -2.65 10.02
CA GLU A 9 28.30 -1.43 9.22
C GLU A 9 27.09 -0.48 9.41
N GLU A 10 25.99 -0.93 10.01
CA GLU A 10 24.77 -0.13 10.27
C GLU A 10 24.91 0.93 11.37
N GLU A 11 26.01 0.95 12.14
CA GLU A 11 26.25 1.99 13.17
C GLU A 11 26.76 3.33 12.60
N SER A 12 27.14 3.40 11.31
CA SER A 12 27.72 4.61 10.70
C SER A 12 26.72 5.49 9.92
N TYR A 13 25.46 5.09 9.80
CA TYR A 13 24.46 5.75 8.95
C TYR A 13 23.46 6.52 9.82
N PRO A 14 23.44 7.86 9.76
CA PRO A 14 22.61 8.69 10.65
C PRO A 14 21.10 8.60 10.33
N PHE A 15 20.73 8.14 9.14
CA PHE A 15 19.33 8.04 8.72
C PHE A 15 18.97 6.57 8.48
N LYS A 16 17.88 6.12 9.10
CA LYS A 16 17.40 4.74 9.03
C LYS A 16 15.89 4.75 8.94
N VAL A 17 15.35 3.88 8.11
CA VAL A 17 13.91 3.73 7.95
C VAL A 17 13.58 2.25 7.78
N ILE A 18 12.47 1.84 8.36
CA ILE A 18 11.96 0.48 8.21
C ILE A 18 10.86 0.55 7.16
N THR A 19 10.87 -0.36 6.20
CA THR A 19 9.76 -0.55 5.27
C THR A 19 9.23 -1.96 5.40
N TYR A 20 7.93 -2.14 5.32
CA TYR A 20 7.30 -3.45 5.38
C TYR A 20 6.11 -3.51 4.45
N SER A 21 5.76 -4.72 4.01
CA SER A 21 4.59 -4.93 3.18
C SER A 21 3.39 -5.31 4.04
N ASP A 22 2.24 -4.71 3.74
CA ASP A 22 0.98 -5.05 4.38
C ASP A 22 -0.16 -5.11 3.36
N GLU A 23 -1.10 -6.00 3.61
CA GLU A 23 -2.30 -6.13 2.78
C GLU A 23 -3.36 -5.17 3.32
N VAL A 24 -3.76 -4.21 2.50
CA VAL A 24 -4.81 -3.25 2.82
C VAL A 24 -6.07 -3.57 2.02
N SER A 25 -7.19 -3.64 2.72
CA SER A 25 -8.51 -3.93 2.16
C SER A 25 -9.32 -2.64 2.03
N PHE A 26 -9.54 -2.20 0.80
CA PHE A 26 -10.40 -1.07 0.45
C PHE A 26 -11.84 -1.53 0.32
N LYS A 27 -12.69 -1.13 1.27
CA LYS A 27 -14.11 -1.49 1.26
C LYS A 27 -14.93 -0.47 0.49
N TYR A 28 -15.83 -0.95 -0.35
CA TYR A 28 -16.74 -0.13 -1.14
C TYR A 28 -18.12 -0.79 -1.24
N LYS A 29 -19.14 0.03 -1.48
CA LYS A 29 -20.52 -0.42 -1.66
C LYS A 29 -21.07 0.16 -2.95
N LEU A 30 -21.62 -0.69 -3.80
CA LEU A 30 -22.28 -0.25 -5.03
C LEU A 30 -23.70 0.26 -4.70
N PRO A 31 -24.23 1.25 -5.44
CA PRO A 31 -25.53 1.85 -5.16
C PRO A 31 -26.70 0.85 -5.13
N ASP A 32 -26.63 -0.17 -5.98
CA ASP A 32 -27.70 -1.17 -6.18
C ASP A 32 -27.48 -2.48 -5.40
N GLU A 33 -26.39 -2.57 -4.62
CA GLU A 33 -26.08 -3.75 -3.82
C GLU A 33 -26.14 -3.42 -2.33
N GLU A 34 -26.76 -4.31 -1.54
CA GLU A 34 -26.76 -4.16 -0.08
C GLU A 34 -25.45 -4.61 0.56
N GLU A 35 -24.70 -5.49 -0.11
CA GLU A 35 -23.46 -6.10 0.38
C GLU A 35 -22.23 -5.19 0.12
N GLU A 36 -21.36 -5.09 1.13
CA GLU A 36 -20.06 -4.44 0.99
C GLU A 36 -19.07 -5.36 0.28
N ARG A 37 -18.31 -4.79 -0.63
CA ARG A 37 -17.21 -5.46 -1.34
C ARG A 37 -15.88 -4.92 -0.87
N SER A 38 -14.82 -5.69 -1.03
CA SER A 38 -13.45 -5.29 -0.77
C SER A 38 -12.58 -5.44 -2.01
N ILE A 39 -11.56 -4.58 -2.11
CA ILE A 39 -10.42 -4.72 -3.00
C ILE A 39 -9.18 -4.79 -2.11
N GLU A 40 -8.42 -5.88 -2.21
CA GLU A 40 -7.22 -6.10 -1.41
C GLU A 40 -5.98 -5.78 -2.24
N HIS A 41 -5.06 -5.01 -1.67
CA HIS A 41 -3.78 -4.68 -2.29
C HIS A 41 -2.64 -4.78 -1.28
N ASP A 42 -1.53 -5.35 -1.72
CA ASP A 42 -0.27 -5.31 -1.00
C ASP A 42 0.37 -3.92 -1.16
N ILE A 43 0.53 -3.19 -0.06
CA ILE A 43 1.20 -1.89 -0.03
C ILE A 43 2.51 -1.98 0.73
N THR A 44 3.44 -1.09 0.40
CA THR A 44 4.66 -0.90 1.20
C THR A 44 4.45 0.29 2.12
N ILE A 45 4.65 0.07 3.42
CA ILE A 45 4.46 1.08 4.46
C ILE A 45 5.83 1.48 5.02
N VAL A 46 6.00 2.78 5.24
CA VAL A 46 7.16 3.37 5.90
C VAL A 46 6.92 3.39 7.41
N TRP A 47 7.93 2.95 8.15
CA TRP A 47 7.99 3.00 9.60
C TRP A 47 9.22 3.81 10.01
N GLU A 48 8.97 4.98 10.60
CA GLU A 48 10.01 5.95 10.98
C GLU A 48 10.51 5.80 12.43
N ASP A 49 9.93 4.88 13.20
CA ASP A 49 10.33 4.63 14.59
C ASP A 49 11.39 3.50 14.68
N THR A 50 11.74 3.13 15.91
CA THR A 50 12.72 2.08 16.20
C THR A 50 12.23 0.69 15.79
N LEU A 51 13.19 -0.19 15.49
CA LEU A 51 12.94 -1.59 15.20
C LEU A 51 12.29 -2.33 16.38
N GLU A 52 12.65 -1.98 17.61
CA GLU A 52 12.07 -2.59 18.82
C GLU A 52 10.55 -2.37 18.88
N LYS A 53 10.10 -1.14 18.63
CA LYS A 53 8.66 -0.84 18.56
C LYS A 53 7.98 -1.50 17.37
N PHE A 54 8.66 -1.55 16.22
CA PHE A 54 8.12 -2.26 15.05
C PHE A 54 7.83 -3.72 15.38
N ILE A 55 8.76 -4.39 16.06
CA ILE A 55 8.62 -5.78 16.49
C ILE A 55 7.52 -5.93 17.55
N GLU A 56 7.42 -4.99 18.49
CA GLU A 56 6.35 -4.98 19.51
C GLU A 56 4.96 -4.84 18.88
N GLU A 57 4.81 -3.99 17.86
CA GLU A 57 3.52 -3.68 17.25
C GLU A 57 3.09 -4.70 16.19
N HIS A 58 4.01 -5.11 15.31
CA HIS A 58 3.70 -5.98 14.17
C HIS A 58 4.12 -7.45 14.39
N GLY A 59 4.89 -7.73 15.44
CA GLY A 59 5.41 -9.05 15.76
C GLY A 59 6.75 -9.37 15.09
N GLU A 60 7.53 -10.25 15.73
CA GLU A 60 8.86 -10.68 15.26
C GLU A 60 8.84 -11.37 13.89
N ASP A 61 7.70 -11.95 13.52
CA ASP A 61 7.53 -12.70 12.26
C ASP A 61 7.16 -11.80 11.07
N LYS A 62 6.85 -10.51 11.28
CA LYS A 62 6.49 -9.61 10.17
C LYS A 62 7.75 -9.34 9.33
N PRO A 63 7.72 -9.64 8.01
CA PRO A 63 8.84 -9.35 7.15
C PRO A 63 8.99 -7.84 6.97
N TYR A 64 10.17 -7.32 7.31
CA TYR A 64 10.54 -5.92 7.12
C TYR A 64 11.90 -5.79 6.43
N ARG A 65 12.15 -4.62 5.85
CA ARG A 65 13.42 -4.21 5.30
C ARG A 65 13.89 -2.97 6.05
N LEU A 66 15.10 -3.02 6.59
CA LEU A 66 15.75 -1.86 7.19
C LEU A 66 16.65 -1.22 6.13
N ASP A 67 16.33 -0.01 5.73
CA ASP A 67 17.12 0.78 4.79
C ASP A 67 17.91 1.85 5.56
N THR A 68 19.22 1.90 5.34
CA THR A 68 20.12 2.85 6.01
C THR A 68 20.76 3.78 4.99
N PHE A 69 20.76 5.09 5.27
CA PHE A 69 21.19 6.13 4.35
C PHE A 69 22.28 7.02 4.96
N LYS A 70 23.24 7.45 4.11
CA LYS A 70 24.29 8.41 4.52
C LYS A 70 23.79 9.84 4.46
N ARG A 71 22.82 10.09 3.59
CA ARG A 71 22.33 11.42 3.24
C ARG A 71 20.84 11.50 3.50
N GLU A 72 20.44 12.57 4.16
CA GLU A 72 19.03 12.88 4.43
C GLU A 72 18.19 12.92 3.17
N ARG A 73 18.74 13.46 2.07
CA ARG A 73 18.04 13.49 0.78
C ARG A 73 17.66 12.10 0.27
N GLU A 74 18.53 11.09 0.45
CA GLU A 74 18.23 9.73 -0.01
C GLU A 74 17.15 9.08 0.86
N TYR A 75 17.18 9.38 2.17
CA TYR A 75 16.15 8.98 3.12
C TYR A 75 14.78 9.61 2.76
N ASN A 76 14.71 10.92 2.60
CA ASN A 76 13.48 11.63 2.23
C ASN A 76 12.95 11.14 0.88
N ASN A 77 13.83 10.95 -0.11
CA ASN A 77 13.44 10.44 -1.42
C ASN A 77 12.77 9.04 -1.33
N LEU A 78 13.19 8.16 -0.41
CA LEU A 78 12.55 6.84 -0.25
C LEU A 78 11.14 7.00 0.31
N ILE A 79 10.99 7.87 1.31
CA ILE A 79 9.69 8.15 1.94
C ILE A 79 8.73 8.72 0.91
N GLU A 80 9.15 9.79 0.23
CA GLU A 80 8.36 10.45 -0.82
C GLU A 80 7.95 9.45 -1.91
N GLN A 81 8.87 8.61 -2.42
CA GLN A 81 8.52 7.58 -3.42
C GLN A 81 7.52 6.55 -2.89
N THR A 82 7.60 6.20 -1.61
CA THR A 82 6.67 5.22 -1.02
C THR A 82 5.28 5.83 -0.83
N GLU A 83 5.22 7.10 -0.44
CA GLU A 83 3.97 7.87 -0.35
C GLU A 83 3.34 8.10 -1.73
N GLU A 84 4.12 8.49 -2.74
CA GLU A 84 3.65 8.64 -4.12
C GLU A 84 3.04 7.34 -4.66
N LEU A 85 3.69 6.19 -4.44
CA LEU A 85 3.15 4.89 -4.84
C LEU A 85 1.84 4.54 -4.13
N MET A 86 1.68 4.98 -2.88
CA MET A 86 0.45 4.78 -2.13
C MET A 86 -0.68 5.67 -2.68
N ASP A 87 -0.39 6.93 -3.00
CA ASP A 87 -1.36 7.85 -3.61
C ASP A 87 -1.81 7.36 -5.00
N ASP A 88 -0.85 6.93 -5.84
CA ASP A 88 -1.15 6.33 -7.15
C ASP A 88 -2.07 5.11 -7.03
N LEU A 89 -1.83 4.25 -6.04
CA LEU A 89 -2.68 3.10 -5.78
C LEU A 89 -4.09 3.51 -5.32
N ILE A 90 -4.19 4.51 -4.45
CA ILE A 90 -5.50 5.02 -4.00
C ILE A 90 -6.30 5.52 -5.21
N ASP A 91 -5.66 6.26 -6.11
CA ASP A 91 -6.30 6.76 -7.33
C ASP A 91 -6.73 5.61 -8.25
N GLU A 92 -5.90 4.58 -8.43
CA GLU A 92 -6.25 3.38 -9.21
C GLU A 92 -7.46 2.65 -8.62
N VAL A 93 -7.46 2.41 -7.30
CA VAL A 93 -8.60 1.77 -6.61
C VAL A 93 -9.87 2.60 -6.75
N GLN A 94 -9.77 3.93 -6.65
CA GLN A 94 -10.92 4.82 -6.85
C GLN A 94 -11.43 4.78 -8.28
N GLU A 95 -10.55 4.77 -9.28
CA GLU A 95 -10.94 4.62 -10.68
C GLU A 95 -11.60 3.27 -10.94
N GLU A 96 -11.09 2.18 -10.35
CA GLU A 96 -11.70 0.85 -10.46
C GLU A 96 -13.11 0.83 -9.87
N ILE A 97 -13.29 1.40 -8.67
CA ILE A 97 -14.59 1.52 -8.01
C ILE A 97 -15.54 2.39 -8.86
N ALA A 98 -15.06 3.52 -9.39
CA ALA A 98 -15.83 4.40 -10.26
C ALA A 98 -16.24 3.70 -11.57
N GLY A 99 -15.34 2.91 -12.16
CA GLY A 99 -15.64 2.05 -13.31
C GLY A 99 -16.76 1.06 -12.99
N LYS A 100 -16.69 0.39 -11.84
CA LYS A 100 -17.74 -0.52 -11.37
C LYS A 100 -19.08 0.20 -11.13
N MET A 101 -19.07 1.44 -10.62
CA MET A 101 -20.28 2.25 -10.48
C MET A 101 -20.85 2.72 -11.84
N LYS A 102 -19.98 3.06 -12.80
CA LYS A 102 -20.39 3.56 -14.13
C LYS A 102 -20.95 2.46 -15.02
N PHE A 103 -20.44 1.23 -14.92
CA PHE A 103 -20.94 0.06 -15.64
C PHE A 103 -22.01 -0.72 -14.86
N GLY A 104 -22.21 -0.45 -13.57
CA GLY A 104 -23.37 -0.90 -12.79
C GLY A 104 -24.68 -0.22 -13.21
N PHE A 105 -24.63 0.78 -14.09
CA PHE A 105 -25.78 1.17 -14.90
C PHE A 105 -26.04 0.04 -15.90
N ASP A 106 -26.87 -0.93 -15.49
CA ASP A 106 -27.57 -1.81 -16.42
C ASP A 106 -28.27 -0.89 -17.44
N PHE A 107 -27.67 -0.72 -18.62
CA PHE A 107 -28.39 -0.22 -19.77
C PHE A 107 -29.36 -1.33 -20.19
N SER A 108 -30.42 -1.52 -19.42
CA SER A 108 -31.63 -2.26 -19.84
C SER A 108 -32.49 -1.37 -20.75
N GLY A 109 -31.90 -0.38 -21.42
CA GLY A 109 -32.53 0.28 -22.54
C GLY A 109 -32.57 -0.72 -23.68
N GLN A 110 -33.73 -1.35 -23.88
CA GLN A 110 -34.03 -2.09 -25.09
C GLN A 110 -33.57 -1.25 -26.28
N LEU A 111 -32.46 -1.63 -26.92
CA LEU A 111 -32.18 -1.22 -28.28
C LEU A 111 -33.28 -1.86 -29.13
N HIS A 112 -34.38 -1.13 -29.30
CA HIS A 112 -35.28 -1.32 -30.43
C HIS A 112 -34.43 -1.10 -31.68
N ASN A 113 -33.87 -2.18 -32.21
CA ASN A 113 -33.65 -2.30 -33.63
C ASN A 113 -34.89 -3.00 -34.17
N ASP A 114 -35.91 -2.20 -34.50
CA ASP A 114 -36.92 -2.62 -35.48
C ASP A 114 -36.59 -1.92 -36.81
N ASP A 115 -36.66 -2.73 -37.88
CA ASP A 115 -36.42 -2.47 -39.31
C ASP A 115 -36.77 -1.07 -39.86
#